data_AF-A0A3B3VCS9-F1
#
_entry.id   AF-A0A3B3VCS9-F1
#
_cell.length_a   1.000
_cell.length_b   1.000
_cell.length_c   1.000
_cell.angle_alpha   90.00
_cell.angle_beta   90.00
_cell.angle_gamma   90.00
#
_symmetry.space_group_name_H-M   'P 1'
#
loop_
_entity.id
_entity.type
_entity.pdbx_description
1 polymer ?
#
loop_
_entity_poly.entity_id
_entity_poly.type
_entity_poly.pdbx_seq_one_letter_code
_entity_poly.pdbx_strand_id
1 'polypeptide(L)' 'MLRLELQLLSEVAAKALETAVFGAYYNVMINLKDVSDEAFRLTQRRVSELLQEAKDSVASILDAAENRT' A
#
# COMPACT_ATOMS: atom_id res chain seq x y z
N MET A 1 -9.08 -2.14 27.88
CA MET A 1 -10.07 -2.55 26.86
C MET A 1 -10.02 -1.60 25.66
N LEU A 2 -10.42 -0.32 25.80
CA LEU A 2 -10.38 0.70 24.73
C LEU A 2 -9.04 0.86 23.97
N ARG A 3 -7.89 0.70 24.63
CA ARG A 3 -6.56 0.88 24.00
C ARG A 3 -6.21 -0.24 23.02
N LEU A 4 -6.68 -1.47 23.26
CA LEU A 4 -6.47 -2.63 22.38
C LEU A 4 -7.35 -2.55 21.12
N GLU A 5 -8.59 -2.06 21.26
CA GLU A 5 -9.52 -1.90 20.14
C GLU A 5 -9.05 -0.85 19.13
N LEU A 6 -8.53 0.29 19.63
CA LEU A 6 -7.96 1.34 18.78
C LEU A 6 -6.71 0.85 18.01
N GLN A 7 -5.92 -0.04 18.61
CA GLN A 7 -4.73 -0.60 17.97
C GLN A 7 -5.11 -1.58 16.85
N LEU A 8 -6.00 -2.53 17.14
CA LEU A 8 -6.55 -3.44 16.14
C LEU A 8 -7.16 -2.70 14.94
N LEU A 9 -7.89 -1.60 15.19
CA LEU A 9 -8.46 -0.79 14.12
C LEU A 9 -7.38 -0.18 13.22
N SER A 10 -6.26 0.28 13.80
CA SER A 10 -5.15 0.87 13.05
C SER A 10 -4.40 -0.14 12.17
N GLU A 11 -4.16 -1.35 12.69
CA GLU A 11 -3.51 -2.44 11.95
C GLU A 11 -4.41 -2.93 10.79
N VAL A 12 -5.69 -3.11 11.06
CA VAL A 12 -6.70 -3.49 10.04
C VAL A 12 -6.81 -2.41 8.97
N ALA A 13 -6.89 -1.14 9.36
CA ALA A 13 -6.96 -0.02 8.42
C ALA A 13 -5.71 0.07 7.53
N ALA A 14 -4.51 -0.11 8.11
CA ALA A 14 -3.26 -0.13 7.36
C ALA A 14 -3.27 -1.25 6.31
N LYS A 15 -3.62 -2.48 6.70
CA LYS A 15 -3.65 -3.62 5.77
C LYS A 15 -4.73 -3.49 4.68
N ALA A 16 -5.87 -2.90 5.03
CA ALA A 16 -6.92 -2.59 4.05
C ALA A 16 -6.43 -1.58 3.00
N LEU A 17 -5.72 -0.53 3.43
CA LEU A 17 -5.12 0.46 2.52
C LEU A 17 -4.05 -0.16 1.62
N GLU A 18 -3.16 -1.00 2.16
CA GLU A 18 -2.15 -1.73 1.37
C GLU A 18 -2.81 -2.56 0.25
N THR A 19 -3.88 -3.27 0.59
CA THR A 19 -4.63 -4.11 -0.34
C THR A 19 -5.30 -3.26 -1.43
N ALA A 20 -5.83 -2.09 -1.08
CA ALA A 20 -6.42 -1.16 -2.03
C ALA A 20 -5.36 -0.63 -3.02
N VAL A 21 -4.17 -0.26 -2.52
CA VAL A 21 -3.05 0.20 -3.36
C VAL A 21 -2.55 -0.93 -4.26
N PHE A 22 -2.47 -2.16 -3.75
CA PHE A 22 -2.14 -3.34 -4.56
C PHE A 22 -3.14 -3.54 -5.70
N GLY A 23 -4.45 -3.47 -5.42
CA GLY A 23 -5.48 -3.53 -6.45
C GLY A 23 -5.36 -2.42 -7.49
N ALA A 24 -5.10 -1.18 -7.04
CA ALA A 24 -4.89 -0.04 -7.93
C ALA A 24 -3.67 -0.21 -8.83
N TYR A 25 -2.55 -0.72 -8.29
CA TYR A 25 -1.34 -1.03 -9.06
C TYR A 25 -1.65 -1.98 -10.22
N TYR A 26 -2.32 -3.10 -9.96
CA TYR A 26 -2.66 -4.06 -11.01
C TYR A 26 -3.66 -3.50 -12.01
N ASN A 27 -4.64 -2.70 -11.58
CA ASN A 27 -5.56 -2.03 -12.50
C ASN A 27 -4.80 -1.15 -13.50
N VAL A 28 -3.79 -0.39 -13.04
CA VAL A 28 -2.94 0.43 -13.92
C VAL A 28 -2.09 -0.45 -14.85
N MET A 29 -1.41 -1.46 -14.30
CA MET A 29 -0.55 -2.35 -15.09
C MET A 29 -1.32 -3.13 -16.17
N ILE A 30 -2.55 -3.56 -15.87
CA ILE A 30 -3.41 -4.29 -16.82
C ILE A 30 -3.93 -3.37 -17.91
N ASN A 31 -4.44 -2.19 -17.55
CA ASN A 31 -5.06 -1.27 -18.52
C ASN A 31 -4.05 -0.62 -19.48
N LEU A 32 -2.79 -0.52 -19.08
CA LEU A 32 -1.75 0.17 -19.85
C LEU A 32 -0.71 -0.78 -20.46
N LYS A 33 -0.90 -2.10 -20.36
CA LYS A 33 0.07 -3.12 -20.81
C LYS A 33 0.52 -3.00 -22.28
N ASP A 34 -0.33 -2.43 -23.14
CA ASP A 34 -0.08 -2.28 -24.58
C ASP A 34 0.40 -0.86 -24.94
N VAL A 35 0.49 0.06 -23.97
CA VAL A 35 0.95 1.44 -24.17
C VAL A 35 2.48 1.45 -24.12
N SER A 36 3.14 1.75 -25.24
CA SER A 36 4.62 1.71 -25.34
C SER A 36 5.31 3.07 -25.13
N ASP A 37 4.54 4.09 -24.72
CA ASP A 37 5.01 5.46 -24.53
C ASP A 37 5.97 5.60 -23.32
N GLU A 38 6.91 6.53 -23.41
CA GLU A 38 7.72 6.98 -22.28
C GLU A 38 6.87 7.43 -21.09
N ALA A 39 5.72 8.06 -21.36
CA ALA A 39 4.74 8.43 -20.33
C ALA A 39 4.22 7.20 -19.56
N PHE A 40 4.08 6.04 -20.22
CA PHE A 40 3.70 4.80 -19.55
C PHE A 40 4.83 4.27 -18.67
N ARG A 41 6.08 4.30 -19.13
CA ARG A 41 7.24 3.88 -18.30
C ARG A 41 7.37 4.72 -17.03
N LEU A 42 7.13 6.03 -17.12
CA LEU A 42 7.09 6.92 -15.96
C LEU A 42 5.94 6.57 -15.02
N THR A 43 4.75 6.30 -15.57
CA THR A 43 3.58 5.88 -14.80
C THR A 43 3.83 4.55 -14.08
N GLN A 44 4.37 3.54 -14.77
CA GLN A 44 4.73 2.24 -14.20
C GLN A 44 5.70 2.39 -13.03
N ARG A 45 6.76 3.19 -13.20
CA ARG A 45 7.72 3.48 -12.13
C ARG A 45 7.00 4.12 -10.95
N ARG A 46 6.18 5.14 -11.20
CA ARG A 46 5.47 5.86 -10.14
C ARG A 46 4.50 4.97 -9.36
N VAL A 47 3.73 4.11 -10.02
CA VAL A 47 2.82 3.19 -9.31
C VAL A 47 3.57 2.11 -8.55
N SER A 48 4.75 1.70 -9.03
CA SER A 48 5.63 0.77 -8.30
C SER A 48 6.19 1.42 -7.02
N GLU A 49 6.61 2.68 -7.10
CA GLU A 49 7.06 3.47 -5.94
C GLU A 49 5.94 3.63 -4.91
N LEU A 50 4.72 3.98 -5.34
CA LEU A 50 3.57 4.11 -4.44
C LEU A 50 3.18 2.80 -3.77
N LEU A 51 3.28 1.68 -4.49
CA LEU A 51 3.06 0.36 -3.90
C LEU A 51 4.13 0.02 -2.85
N GLN A 52 5.39 0.38 -3.10
CA GLN A 52 6.47 0.18 -2.14
C GLN A 52 6.27 1.07 -0.89
N GLU A 53 5.93 2.34 -1.08
CA GLU A 53 5.62 3.28 0.00
C GLU A 53 4.47 2.76 0.89
N ALA A 54 3.41 2.22 0.27
CA ALA A 54 2.31 1.63 1.03
C ALA A 54 2.76 0.43 1.87
N LYS A 55 3.60 -0.45 1.34
CA LYS A 55 4.17 -1.60 2.07
C LYS A 55 5.03 -1.15 3.25
N ASP A 56 5.93 -0.19 3.02
CA ASP A 56 6.85 0.32 4.03
C ASP A 56 6.08 1.05 5.16
N SER A 57 5.05 1.81 4.79
CA SER A 57 4.17 2.48 5.75
C SER A 57 3.39 1.48 6.60
N VAL A 58 2.88 0.41 6.00
CA VAL A 58 2.14 -0.64 6.74
C VAL A 58 3.08 -1.39 7.68
N ALA A 59 4.27 -1.77 7.19
CA ALA A 59 5.28 -2.42 8.02
C ALA A 59 5.66 -1.55 9.23
N SER A 60 5.81 -0.24 9.04
CA SER A 60 6.10 0.70 10.13
C SER A 60 4.96 0.80 11.14
N ILE A 61 3.70 0.76 10.68
CA ILE A 61 2.51 0.79 11.57
C ILE A 61 2.43 -0.50 12.39
N LEU A 62 2.62 -1.66 11.75
CA LEU A 62 2.58 -2.97 12.41
C LEU A 62 3.73 -3.11 13.43
N ASP A 63 4.95 -2.73 13.06
CA ASP A 63 6.11 -2.76 13.97
C ASP A 63 5.89 -1.83 15.18
N ALA A 64 5.36 -0.63 14.95
CA ALA A 64 5.01 0.29 16.04
C ALA A 64 3.89 -0.26 16.94
N ALA A 65 3.00 -1.10 16.42
CA ALA A 65 1.94 -1.73 17.19
C ALA A 65 2.47 -2.92 18.02
N GLU A 66 3.35 -3.74 17.44
CA GLU A 66 4.02 -4.86 18.11
C GLU A 66 5.00 -4.38 19.21
N ASN A 67 5.78 -3.33 18.96
CA ASN A 67 6.76 -2.79 19.91
C ASN A 67 6.14 -1.93 21.04
N ARG A 68 4.82 -1.74 21.05
CA ARG A 68 4.08 -1.03 22.11
C ARG A 68 3.42 -1.97 23.12
N THR A 69 3.63 -3.27 22.98
CA THR A 69 3.18 -4.33 23.89
C THR A 69 4.14 -4.50 25.06
#